data_AF-A0A7Y1XPR2-F1
#
_entry.id   AF-A0A7Y1XPR2-F1
#
_cell.length_a   1.000
_cell.length_b   1.000
_cell.length_c   1.000
_cell.angle_alpha   90.00
_cell.angle_beta   90.00
_cell.angle_gamma   90.00
#
_symmetry.space_group_name_H-M   'P 1'
#
loop_
_entity.id
_entity.type
_entity.pdbx_description
1 polymer ?
#
loop_
_entity_poly.entity_id
_entity_poly.type
_entity_poly.pdbx_seq_one_letter_code
_entity_poly.pdbx_strand_id
1 'polypeptide(L)'
;ICAEYDALPEVGHACGHNVIATAALGAGIALQQIADELGIRVTVLGTPAEEAYGGKVDLINAGAFSDAAASMMIHPSPMDVLDPDVLAVSHVDVEFHGKESHAAFAPQVGINALDAAVQAYVNVSTLRQAMYPTDKVHGVITYGGGAPNVVPALTKMSWYVRAATQERLRELYDKVVVCFDGAARATGCTFEVTESGHTYEDLKSDRVLAELYQENSTALGRPLPRGAEMDSSASGSTDMGNVSHVVPSIHPFLGINSAPAVNHQKEFAAHTVTPDGEKAIRDGALGMAWTIIDLAESDRWGELGQSAKDG
;
A
#
# COMPACT_ATOMS: atom_id res chain seq x y z
N ILE A 1 -16.12 2.11 -7.50
CA ILE A 1 -14.92 2.75 -8.09
C ILE A 1 -14.28 3.58 -6.99
N CYS A 2 -13.06 3.26 -6.59
CA CYS A 2 -12.34 3.98 -5.54
C CYS A 2 -11.69 5.25 -6.10
N ALA A 3 -11.70 6.32 -5.31
CA ALA A 3 -11.10 7.61 -5.64
C ALA A 3 -10.21 8.07 -4.48
N GLU A 4 -8.91 7.80 -4.59
CA GLU A 4 -7.89 8.36 -3.68
C GLU A 4 -7.57 9.80 -4.05
N TYR A 5 -7.30 10.64 -3.05
CA TYR A 5 -7.08 12.09 -3.25
C TYR A 5 -6.17 12.74 -2.21
N ASP A 6 -5.58 11.96 -1.29
CA ASP A 6 -4.58 12.46 -0.36
C ASP A 6 -3.25 12.77 -1.08
N ALA A 7 -2.37 13.48 -0.37
CA ALA A 7 -1.07 13.91 -0.87
C ALA A 7 -0.01 13.68 0.19
N LEU A 8 1.24 13.62 -0.25
CA LEU A 8 2.38 13.42 0.64
C LEU A 8 2.92 14.77 1.14
N PRO A 9 3.42 14.83 2.40
CA PRO A 9 4.12 15.99 2.92
C PRO A 9 5.27 16.40 2.00
N GLU A 10 5.43 17.71 1.78
CA GLU A 10 6.55 18.35 1.04
C GLU A 10 6.67 18.04 -0.46
N VAL A 11 6.07 16.97 -0.96
CA VAL A 11 6.16 16.53 -2.37
C VAL A 11 4.84 16.57 -3.12
N GLY A 12 3.70 16.81 -2.44
CA GLY A 12 2.39 16.95 -3.07
C GLY A 12 1.83 15.62 -3.56
N HIS A 13 1.13 15.62 -4.70
CA HIS A 13 0.60 14.39 -5.31
C HIS A 13 1.71 13.56 -6.01
N ALA A 14 2.79 13.28 -5.29
CA ALA A 14 3.91 12.48 -5.79
C ALA A 14 3.59 10.99 -5.93
N CYS A 15 2.43 10.53 -5.44
CA CYS A 15 1.87 9.21 -5.75
C CYS A 15 0.75 9.28 -6.83
N GLY A 16 0.40 10.49 -7.28
CA GLY A 16 -0.53 10.71 -8.38
C GLY A 16 -2.01 10.52 -8.03
N HIS A 17 -2.40 10.68 -6.77
CA HIS A 17 -3.82 10.53 -6.36
C HIS A 17 -4.75 11.56 -7.02
N ASN A 18 -4.22 12.69 -7.52
CA ASN A 18 -4.96 13.59 -8.41
C ASN A 18 -5.41 12.92 -9.72
N VAL A 19 -4.58 12.05 -10.32
CA VAL A 19 -4.93 11.24 -11.49
C VAL A 19 -5.98 10.20 -11.12
N ILE A 20 -5.81 9.52 -9.98
CA ILE A 20 -6.72 8.48 -9.47
C ILE A 20 -8.13 9.05 -9.26
N ALA A 21 -8.26 10.10 -8.45
CA ALA A 21 -9.55 10.75 -8.19
C ALA A 21 -10.22 11.24 -9.47
N THR A 22 -9.45 11.86 -10.38
CA THR A 22 -10.02 12.41 -11.61
C THR A 22 -10.48 11.30 -12.56
N ALA A 23 -9.72 10.22 -12.71
CA ALA A 23 -10.12 9.07 -13.50
C ALA A 23 -11.37 8.38 -12.94
N ALA A 24 -11.44 8.22 -11.61
CA ALA A 24 -12.59 7.64 -10.93
C ALA A 24 -13.86 8.48 -11.13
N LEU A 25 -13.76 9.81 -11.00
CA LEU A 25 -14.87 10.72 -11.29
C LEU A 25 -15.29 10.65 -12.77
N GLY A 26 -14.32 10.62 -13.70
CA GLY A 26 -14.59 10.49 -15.13
C GLY A 26 -15.35 9.21 -15.46
N ALA A 27 -14.94 8.08 -14.89
CA ALA A 27 -15.63 6.80 -15.06
C ALA A 27 -17.06 6.85 -14.49
N GLY A 28 -17.24 7.43 -13.29
CA GLY A 28 -18.55 7.60 -12.67
C GLY A 28 -19.49 8.46 -13.53
N ILE A 29 -19.02 9.58 -14.07
CA ILE A 29 -19.80 10.47 -14.95
C ILE A 29 -20.19 9.75 -16.25
N ALA A 30 -19.27 9.00 -16.85
CA ALA A 30 -19.54 8.25 -18.08
C ALA A 30 -20.62 7.18 -17.84
N LEU A 31 -20.50 6.41 -16.76
CA LEU A 31 -21.44 5.35 -16.43
C LEU A 31 -22.80 5.85 -15.98
N GLN A 32 -22.87 7.03 -15.32
CA GLN A 32 -24.12 7.61 -14.85
C GLN A 32 -25.17 7.71 -15.97
N GLN A 33 -24.75 7.97 -17.20
CA GLN A 33 -25.65 8.18 -18.34
C GLN A 33 -26.37 6.91 -18.81
N ILE A 34 -25.83 5.73 -18.47
CA ILE A 34 -26.28 4.43 -18.98
C ILE A 34 -26.57 3.42 -17.86
N ALA A 35 -26.39 3.81 -16.59
CA ALA A 35 -26.53 2.93 -15.44
C ALA A 35 -27.93 2.28 -15.35
N ASP A 36 -28.98 3.05 -15.61
CA ASP A 36 -30.37 2.56 -15.60
C ASP A 36 -30.63 1.54 -16.73
N GLU A 37 -30.04 1.76 -17.91
CA GLU A 37 -30.16 0.86 -19.07
C GLU A 37 -29.44 -0.47 -18.83
N LEU A 38 -28.29 -0.42 -18.17
CA LEU A 38 -27.50 -1.59 -17.79
C LEU A 38 -28.02 -2.29 -16.53
N GLY A 39 -28.99 -1.70 -15.82
CA GLY A 39 -29.52 -2.26 -14.58
C GLY A 39 -28.50 -2.30 -13.43
N ILE A 40 -27.53 -1.40 -13.45
CA ILE A 40 -26.43 -1.35 -12.47
C ILE A 40 -26.55 -0.14 -11.55
N ARG A 41 -25.84 -0.20 -10.42
CA ARG A 41 -25.60 0.96 -9.56
C ARG A 41 -24.10 1.26 -9.55
N VAL A 42 -23.75 2.52 -9.76
CA VAL A 42 -22.35 2.96 -9.74
C VAL A 42 -22.12 3.89 -8.57
N THR A 43 -21.13 3.56 -7.76
CA THR A 43 -20.64 4.39 -6.66
C THR A 43 -19.19 4.78 -6.92
N VAL A 44 -18.94 6.10 -6.97
CA VAL A 44 -17.60 6.66 -6.83
C VAL A 44 -17.39 6.91 -5.34
N LEU A 45 -16.53 6.09 -4.73
CA LEU A 45 -16.26 6.15 -3.31
C LEU A 45 -14.97 6.93 -3.07
N GLY A 46 -15.07 8.05 -2.37
CA GLY A 46 -13.89 8.77 -1.92
C GLY A 46 -13.15 7.98 -0.84
N THR A 47 -11.88 7.67 -1.07
CA THR A 47 -11.07 6.81 -0.21
C THR A 47 -9.86 7.59 0.32
N PRO A 48 -9.95 8.19 1.52
CA PRO A 48 -8.89 9.04 2.06
C PRO A 48 -7.73 8.24 2.67
N ALA A 49 -6.61 8.92 2.88
CA ALA A 49 -5.52 8.52 3.77
C ALA A 49 -4.87 7.17 3.43
N GLU A 50 -4.73 6.85 2.15
CA GLU A 50 -4.04 5.64 1.72
C GLU A 50 -2.53 5.69 2.04
N GLU A 51 -1.91 6.88 2.04
CA GLU A 51 -0.46 7.00 2.24
C GLU A 51 0.00 6.78 3.69
N ALA A 52 -0.90 6.95 4.65
CA ALA A 52 -0.52 7.07 6.07
C ALA A 52 -1.34 6.21 7.04
N TYR A 53 -2.59 5.88 6.71
CA TYR A 53 -3.52 5.31 7.70
C TYR A 53 -4.31 4.09 7.19
N GLY A 54 -4.60 4.02 5.89
CA GLY A 54 -5.40 2.95 5.30
C GLY A 54 -6.90 3.22 5.43
N GLY A 55 -7.36 4.39 4.99
CA GLY A 55 -8.75 4.80 5.18
C GLY A 55 -9.78 3.87 4.51
N LYS A 56 -9.41 3.05 3.52
CA LYS A 56 -10.31 2.03 2.97
C LYS A 56 -10.68 0.98 4.01
N VAL A 57 -9.80 0.67 4.96
CA VAL A 57 -10.10 -0.29 6.05
C VAL A 57 -11.22 0.24 6.95
N ASP A 58 -11.21 1.52 7.29
CA ASP A 58 -12.31 2.14 8.03
C ASP A 58 -13.62 2.13 7.23
N LEU A 59 -13.54 2.40 5.92
CA LEU A 59 -14.70 2.35 5.03
C LEU A 59 -15.28 0.93 4.90
N ILE A 60 -14.42 -0.09 4.85
CA ILE A 60 -14.83 -1.51 4.90
C ILE A 60 -15.56 -1.79 6.20
N ASN A 61 -15.00 -1.40 7.34
CA ASN A 61 -15.60 -1.60 8.66
C ASN A 61 -16.93 -0.85 8.83
N ALA A 62 -17.08 0.30 8.18
CA ALA A 62 -18.32 1.06 8.12
C ALA A 62 -19.36 0.51 7.13
N GLY A 63 -19.03 -0.55 6.39
CA GLY A 63 -19.94 -1.21 5.44
C GLY A 63 -20.01 -0.54 4.06
N ALA A 64 -19.11 0.37 3.72
CA ALA A 64 -19.13 1.12 2.45
C ALA A 64 -18.96 0.24 1.20
N PHE A 65 -18.47 -0.99 1.36
CA PHE A 65 -18.29 -1.98 0.30
C PHE A 65 -19.30 -3.15 0.38
N SER A 66 -20.19 -3.15 1.37
CA SER A 66 -21.01 -4.33 1.70
C SER A 66 -22.01 -4.76 0.63
N ASP A 67 -22.41 -3.86 -0.27
CA ASP A 67 -23.35 -4.11 -1.35
C ASP A 67 -22.71 -3.97 -2.74
N ALA A 68 -21.38 -3.87 -2.81
CA ALA A 68 -20.64 -3.81 -4.05
C ALA A 68 -20.40 -5.22 -4.62
N ALA A 69 -20.75 -5.43 -5.90
CA ALA A 69 -20.41 -6.67 -6.61
C ALA A 69 -18.95 -6.70 -7.08
N ALA A 70 -18.38 -5.53 -7.36
CA ALA A 70 -17.01 -5.36 -7.83
C ALA A 70 -16.47 -3.98 -7.40
N SER A 71 -15.14 -3.87 -7.27
CA SER A 71 -14.44 -2.60 -7.06
C SER A 71 -13.30 -2.45 -8.06
N MET A 72 -12.96 -1.20 -8.40
CA MET A 72 -11.89 -0.91 -9.34
C MET A 72 -11.24 0.41 -8.99
N MET A 73 -9.95 0.48 -9.26
CA MET A 73 -9.13 1.68 -9.17
C MET A 73 -8.01 1.58 -10.21
N ILE A 74 -7.49 2.70 -10.69
CA ILE A 74 -6.27 2.74 -11.49
C ILE A 74 -5.20 3.44 -10.67
N HIS A 75 -3.92 3.17 -10.95
CA HIS A 75 -2.81 3.90 -10.35
C HIS A 75 -1.89 4.49 -11.41
N PRO A 76 -1.50 5.76 -11.36
CA PRO A 76 -0.40 6.25 -12.19
C PRO A 76 0.93 5.64 -11.72
N SER A 77 1.77 5.25 -12.68
CA SER A 77 3.04 4.57 -12.43
C SER A 77 4.08 4.98 -13.48
N PRO A 78 5.38 4.72 -13.27
CA PRO A 78 6.38 4.83 -14.33
C PRO A 78 6.15 3.87 -15.50
N MET A 79 5.32 2.85 -15.31
CA MET A 79 5.09 1.77 -16.26
C MET A 79 3.65 1.26 -16.23
N ASP A 80 3.22 0.70 -17.35
CA ASP A 80 1.94 0.03 -17.51
C ASP A 80 1.99 -1.40 -16.95
N VAL A 81 1.00 -1.80 -16.14
CA VAL A 81 0.85 -3.17 -15.60
C VAL A 81 -0.64 -3.46 -15.39
N LEU A 82 -1.13 -4.60 -15.88
CA LEU A 82 -2.54 -4.97 -15.75
C LEU A 82 -2.92 -5.36 -14.31
N ASP A 83 -2.16 -6.29 -13.76
CA ASP A 83 -2.42 -6.97 -12.48
C ASP A 83 -1.13 -6.97 -11.65
N PRO A 84 -0.69 -5.78 -11.16
CA PRO A 84 0.56 -5.66 -10.41
C PRO A 84 0.52 -6.48 -9.13
N ASP A 85 1.62 -7.15 -8.80
CA ASP A 85 1.82 -7.67 -7.44
C ASP A 85 1.88 -6.48 -6.48
N VAL A 86 1.17 -6.56 -5.36
CA VAL A 86 1.17 -5.57 -4.28
C VAL A 86 1.39 -6.30 -2.96
N LEU A 87 2.36 -5.82 -2.18
CA LEU A 87 2.78 -6.44 -0.94
C LEU A 87 1.87 -6.04 0.23
N ALA A 88 1.61 -7.00 1.12
CA ALA A 88 1.07 -6.71 2.44
C ALA A 88 2.09 -5.93 3.27
N VAL A 89 1.63 -4.97 4.09
CA VAL A 89 2.52 -4.16 4.95
C VAL A 89 1.91 -3.88 6.33
N SER A 90 2.76 -3.89 7.35
CA SER A 90 2.46 -3.33 8.67
C SER A 90 3.45 -2.21 9.00
N HIS A 91 2.92 -1.11 9.52
CA HIS A 91 3.69 0.04 10.01
C HIS A 91 3.70 -0.01 11.53
N VAL A 92 4.88 0.00 12.15
CA VAL A 92 4.99 -0.07 13.60
C VAL A 92 5.97 0.93 14.17
N ASP A 93 5.52 1.62 15.21
CA ASP A 93 6.36 2.43 16.07
C ASP A 93 6.73 1.64 17.33
N VAL A 94 8.00 1.73 17.71
CA VAL A 94 8.57 1.01 18.84
C VAL A 94 9.17 2.01 19.82
N GLU A 95 8.79 1.91 21.08
CA GLU A 95 9.37 2.72 22.16
C GLU A 95 10.12 1.80 23.13
N PHE A 96 11.38 2.12 23.44
CA PHE A 96 12.13 1.46 24.50
C PHE A 96 12.20 2.37 25.72
N HIS A 97 11.87 1.83 26.89
CA HIS A 97 11.89 2.54 28.17
C HIS A 97 12.95 1.95 29.11
N GLY A 98 13.85 2.82 29.53
CA GLY A 98 14.93 2.55 30.46
C GLY A 98 14.91 3.54 31.64
N LYS A 99 16.08 4.07 32.01
CA LYS A 99 16.23 4.96 33.16
C LYS A 99 17.45 5.86 33.01
N GLU A 100 17.28 7.17 33.20
CA GLU A 100 18.38 8.11 33.05
C GLU A 100 19.42 7.96 34.15
N SER A 101 20.66 8.25 33.78
CA SER A 101 21.76 8.47 34.70
C SER A 101 22.80 9.37 34.05
N HIS A 102 23.69 9.94 34.86
CA HIS A 102 24.83 10.68 34.32
C HIS A 102 25.80 9.70 33.66
N ALA A 103 26.02 9.83 32.36
CA ALA A 103 26.73 8.84 31.54
C ALA A 103 28.17 8.56 32.03
N ALA A 104 28.89 9.59 32.48
CA ALA A 104 30.24 9.42 33.03
C ALA A 104 30.33 9.14 34.53
N PHE A 105 29.42 9.70 35.34
CA PHE A 105 29.55 9.70 36.81
C PHE A 105 28.91 8.47 37.46
N ALA A 106 27.75 8.04 36.96
CA ALA A 106 27.02 6.92 37.54
C ALA A 106 26.27 6.09 36.47
N PRO A 107 26.93 5.65 35.38
CA PRO A 107 26.27 4.85 34.34
C PRO A 107 25.59 3.59 34.90
N GLN A 108 26.20 2.95 35.89
CA GLN A 108 25.75 1.70 36.50
C GLN A 108 24.38 1.74 37.20
N VAL A 109 23.79 2.92 37.43
CA VAL A 109 22.44 3.06 38.02
C VAL A 109 21.35 3.41 36.99
N GLY A 110 21.74 3.55 35.71
CA GLY A 110 20.84 3.78 34.58
C GLY A 110 20.54 2.51 33.79
N ILE A 111 19.58 2.60 32.87
CA ILE A 111 19.19 1.56 31.92
C ILE A 111 19.09 2.23 30.55
N ASN A 112 19.94 1.81 29.60
CA ASN A 112 20.16 2.56 28.37
C ASN A 112 19.21 2.15 27.24
N ALA A 113 18.18 2.97 26.99
CA ALA A 113 17.22 2.75 25.91
C ALA A 113 17.84 2.92 24.51
N LEU A 114 18.95 3.67 24.37
CA LEU A 114 19.63 3.81 23.08
C LEU A 114 20.39 2.52 22.71
N ASP A 115 20.99 1.85 23.68
CA ASP A 115 21.62 0.55 23.44
C ASP A 115 20.55 -0.48 23.00
N ALA A 116 19.35 -0.43 23.58
CA ALA A 116 18.23 -1.28 23.17
C ALA A 116 17.82 -1.03 21.71
N ALA A 117 17.65 0.24 21.32
CA ALA A 117 17.30 0.59 19.94
C ALA A 117 18.39 0.19 18.93
N VAL A 118 19.67 0.41 19.26
CA VAL A 118 20.80 0.00 18.40
C VAL A 118 20.85 -1.52 18.27
N GLN A 119 20.71 -2.25 19.38
CA GLN A 119 20.70 -3.71 19.36
C GLN A 119 19.48 -4.27 18.60
N ALA A 120 18.30 -3.69 18.76
CA ALA A 120 17.11 -4.02 17.98
C ALA A 120 17.35 -3.85 16.47
N TYR A 121 17.97 -2.74 16.06
CA TYR A 121 18.33 -2.49 14.66
C TYR A 121 19.31 -3.54 14.13
N VAL A 122 20.32 -3.92 14.93
CA VAL A 122 21.29 -4.97 14.58
C VAL A 122 20.59 -6.33 14.47
N ASN A 123 19.70 -6.67 15.40
CA ASN A 123 18.93 -7.93 15.38
C ASN A 123 18.08 -8.04 14.10
N VAL A 124 17.38 -6.98 13.71
CA VAL A 124 16.63 -6.95 12.45
C VAL A 124 17.57 -7.03 11.24
N SER A 125 18.73 -6.38 11.30
CA SER A 125 19.74 -6.46 10.24
C SER A 125 20.22 -7.90 10.00
N THR A 126 20.46 -8.66 11.08
CA THR A 126 20.90 -10.06 10.97
C THR A 126 19.77 -11.02 10.61
N LEU A 127 18.52 -10.72 10.98
CA LEU A 127 17.32 -11.46 10.55
C LEU A 127 17.20 -11.52 9.00
N ARG A 128 17.68 -10.49 8.29
CA ARG A 128 17.58 -10.39 6.82
C ARG A 128 18.21 -11.55 6.06
N GLN A 129 19.20 -12.24 6.63
CA GLN A 129 19.78 -13.43 5.99
C GLN A 129 18.77 -14.58 5.86
N ALA A 130 17.77 -14.65 6.74
CA ALA A 130 16.74 -15.70 6.79
C ALA A 130 15.38 -15.25 6.23
N MET A 131 15.32 -14.08 5.59
CA MET A 131 14.11 -13.56 4.94
C MET A 131 13.96 -14.09 3.52
N TYR A 132 12.72 -14.17 3.02
CA TYR A 132 12.50 -14.45 1.61
C TYR A 132 12.87 -13.23 0.76
N PRO A 133 13.21 -13.43 -0.54
CA PRO A 133 13.52 -12.32 -1.43
C PRO A 133 12.43 -11.24 -1.50
N THR A 134 11.17 -11.63 -1.34
CA THR A 134 10.01 -10.72 -1.36
C THR A 134 9.82 -9.96 -0.05
N ASP A 135 10.27 -10.50 1.09
CA ASP A 135 10.16 -9.85 2.38
C ASP A 135 11.01 -8.56 2.43
N LYS A 136 10.51 -7.51 3.08
CA LYS A 136 11.26 -6.27 3.34
C LYS A 136 11.04 -5.79 4.77
N VAL A 137 12.12 -5.42 5.46
CA VAL A 137 12.05 -4.80 6.79
C VAL A 137 13.03 -3.65 6.87
N HIS A 138 12.52 -2.45 7.12
CA HIS A 138 13.31 -1.23 7.22
C HIS A 138 12.69 -0.24 8.19
N GLY A 139 13.53 0.59 8.81
CA GLY A 139 13.08 1.53 9.81
C GLY A 139 14.14 2.56 10.16
N VAL A 140 13.78 3.47 11.05
CA VAL A 140 14.60 4.60 11.49
C VAL A 140 14.48 4.78 13.00
N ILE A 141 15.51 5.37 13.63
CA ILE A 141 15.42 5.87 15.01
C ILE A 141 14.92 7.31 14.92
N THR A 142 13.68 7.56 15.34
CA THR A 142 13.05 8.89 15.30
C THR A 142 13.42 9.75 16.51
N TYR A 143 13.79 9.10 17.63
CA TYR A 143 14.31 9.77 18.82
C TYR A 143 15.35 8.88 19.50
N GLY A 144 16.60 9.34 19.56
CA GLY A 144 17.75 8.61 20.13
C GLY A 144 18.22 9.10 21.50
N GLY A 145 17.45 9.95 22.17
CA GLY A 145 17.84 10.61 23.42
C GLY A 145 18.12 12.12 23.27
N GLY A 146 18.16 12.83 24.39
CA GLY A 146 18.20 14.31 24.42
C GLY A 146 19.58 14.94 24.61
N ALA A 147 20.54 14.22 25.21
CA ALA A 147 21.88 14.76 25.48
C ALA A 147 22.94 13.64 25.61
N PRO A 148 24.16 13.84 25.07
CA PRO A 148 25.20 12.80 25.07
C PRO A 148 25.81 12.49 26.45
N ASN A 149 25.64 13.39 27.43
CA ASN A 149 26.12 13.19 28.81
C ASN A 149 25.08 12.53 29.73
N VAL A 150 23.92 12.15 29.20
CA VAL A 150 22.83 11.49 29.91
C VAL A 150 22.56 10.13 29.26
N VAL A 151 22.47 9.06 30.06
CA VAL A 151 22.00 7.76 29.58
C VAL A 151 20.53 7.90 29.15
N PRO A 152 20.17 7.64 27.89
CA PRO A 152 18.79 7.79 27.43
C PRO A 152 17.84 6.80 28.13
N ALA A 153 16.75 7.32 28.72
CA ALA A 153 15.66 6.49 29.26
C ALA A 153 14.53 6.21 28.26
N LEU A 154 14.53 6.89 27.12
CA LEU A 154 13.54 6.72 26.07
C LEU A 154 14.22 6.78 24.70
N THR A 155 13.87 5.84 23.85
CA THR A 155 14.11 5.93 22.40
C THR A 155 12.87 5.52 21.63
N LYS A 156 12.72 6.07 20.42
CA LYS A 156 11.60 5.79 19.52
C LYS A 156 12.12 5.38 18.16
N MET A 157 11.48 4.38 17.57
CA MET A 157 11.79 3.87 16.23
C MET A 157 10.50 3.74 15.43
N SER A 158 10.61 3.85 14.11
CA SER A 158 9.50 3.61 13.18
C SER A 158 9.93 2.62 12.10
N TRP A 159 9.12 1.59 11.86
CA TRP A 159 9.45 0.45 11.02
C TRP A 159 8.31 0.08 10.08
N TYR A 160 8.70 -0.42 8.90
CA TYR A 160 7.80 -1.07 7.94
C TYR A 160 8.22 -2.53 7.81
N VAL A 161 7.23 -3.43 7.86
CA VAL A 161 7.40 -4.86 7.60
C VAL A 161 6.53 -5.22 6.41
N ARG A 162 7.12 -5.74 5.33
CA ARG A 162 6.41 -6.15 4.10
C ARG A 162 6.63 -7.60 3.77
N ALA A 163 5.60 -8.22 3.20
CA ALA A 163 5.66 -9.56 2.65
C ALA A 163 4.71 -9.72 1.46
N ALA A 164 4.93 -10.78 0.67
CA ALA A 164 4.12 -11.08 -0.51
C ALA A 164 2.66 -11.42 -0.17
N THR A 165 2.37 -11.93 1.03
CA THR A 165 1.02 -12.26 1.48
C THR A 165 0.80 -11.82 2.92
N GLN A 166 -0.45 -11.62 3.31
CA GLN A 166 -0.82 -11.30 4.69
C GLN A 166 -0.38 -12.38 5.69
N GLU A 167 -0.48 -13.65 5.31
CA GLU A 167 -0.05 -14.78 6.15
C GLU A 167 1.46 -14.72 6.41
N ARG A 168 2.24 -14.48 5.36
CA ARG A 168 3.70 -14.32 5.49
C ARG A 168 4.06 -13.07 6.27
N LEU A 169 3.30 -11.99 6.10
CA LEU A 169 3.50 -10.74 6.85
C LEU A 169 3.39 -11.00 8.35
N ARG A 170 2.35 -11.73 8.81
CA ARG A 170 2.17 -12.09 10.23
C ARG A 170 3.38 -12.86 10.76
N GLU A 171 3.86 -13.87 10.04
CA GLU A 171 5.04 -14.64 10.44
C GLU A 171 6.31 -13.79 10.53
N LEU A 172 6.53 -12.90 9.57
CA LEU A 172 7.70 -12.02 9.54
C LEU A 172 7.61 -10.98 10.66
N TYR A 173 6.43 -10.42 10.87
CA TYR A 173 6.15 -9.46 11.93
C TYR A 173 6.48 -10.04 13.31
N ASP A 174 6.03 -11.25 13.61
CA ASP A 174 6.34 -11.92 14.87
C ASP A 174 7.86 -12.07 15.09
N LYS A 175 8.61 -12.42 14.03
CA LYS A 175 10.08 -12.49 14.10
C LYS A 175 10.72 -11.13 14.36
N VAL A 176 10.19 -10.07 13.76
CA VAL A 176 10.67 -8.69 13.97
C VAL A 176 10.39 -8.23 15.41
N VAL A 177 9.20 -8.53 15.95
CA VAL A 177 8.87 -8.23 17.36
C VAL A 177 9.80 -8.96 18.33
N VAL A 178 10.15 -10.22 18.04
CA VAL A 178 11.16 -10.96 18.82
C VAL A 178 12.54 -10.29 18.78
N CYS A 179 12.93 -9.65 17.68
CA CYS A 179 14.17 -8.85 17.63
C CYS A 179 14.14 -7.66 18.61
N PHE A 180 12.98 -7.01 18.76
CA PHE A 180 12.78 -5.91 19.72
C PHE A 180 12.80 -6.41 21.17
N ASP A 181 12.05 -7.48 21.46
CA ASP A 181 12.04 -8.12 22.79
C ASP A 181 13.44 -8.58 23.22
N GLY A 182 14.20 -9.20 22.32
CA GLY A 182 15.58 -9.62 22.60
C GLY A 182 16.49 -8.45 23.00
N ALA A 183 16.34 -7.30 22.36
CA ALA A 183 17.11 -6.09 22.67
C ALA A 183 16.68 -5.45 24.01
N ALA A 184 15.38 -5.41 24.29
CA ALA A 184 14.86 -4.93 25.58
C ALA A 184 15.42 -5.79 26.74
N ARG A 185 15.32 -7.12 26.62
CA ARG A 185 15.82 -8.05 27.64
C ARG A 185 17.31 -7.95 27.87
N ALA A 186 18.11 -7.85 26.80
CA ALA A 186 19.56 -7.77 26.90
C ALA A 186 20.05 -6.52 27.63
N THR A 187 19.29 -5.43 27.54
CA THR A 187 19.64 -4.13 28.13
C THR A 187 18.92 -3.84 29.45
N GLY A 188 17.95 -4.67 29.83
CA GLY A 188 17.09 -4.45 30.99
C GLY A 188 16.01 -3.38 30.76
N CYS A 189 15.76 -2.99 29.50
CA CYS A 189 14.67 -2.11 29.14
C CYS A 189 13.32 -2.85 29.11
N THR A 190 12.25 -2.07 29.08
CA THR A 190 10.94 -2.51 28.58
C THR A 190 10.69 -1.92 27.20
N PHE A 191 9.74 -2.46 26.45
CA PHE A 191 9.39 -1.92 25.14
C PHE A 191 7.89 -2.00 24.89
N GLU A 192 7.40 -1.10 24.05
CA GLU A 192 6.04 -1.06 23.54
C GLU A 192 6.08 -1.01 22.02
N VAL A 193 5.13 -1.69 21.37
CA VAL A 193 4.93 -1.66 19.92
C VAL A 193 3.53 -1.14 19.65
N THR A 194 3.41 -0.13 18.81
CA THR A 194 2.14 0.45 18.37
C THR A 194 2.06 0.36 16.85
N GLU A 195 0.93 -0.14 16.33
CA GLU A 195 0.67 -0.10 14.89
C GLU A 195 0.27 1.32 14.46
N SER A 196 0.91 1.82 13.42
CA SER A 196 0.72 3.18 12.90
C SER A 196 -0.20 3.11 11.67
N GLY A 197 -1.50 3.16 11.93
CA GLY A 197 -2.54 2.94 10.91
C GLY A 197 -2.95 1.48 10.79
N HIS A 198 -3.70 1.15 9.75
CA HIS A 198 -4.14 -0.22 9.49
C HIS A 198 -3.08 -1.03 8.74
N THR A 199 -3.01 -2.34 8.99
CA THR A 199 -2.22 -3.26 8.17
C THR A 199 -2.85 -3.41 6.79
N TYR A 200 -2.04 -3.29 5.73
CA TYR A 200 -2.51 -3.50 4.35
C TYR A 200 -2.31 -4.96 3.95
N GLU A 201 -3.28 -5.49 3.23
CA GLU A 201 -3.26 -6.86 2.72
C GLU A 201 -2.66 -6.90 1.30
N ASP A 202 -2.24 -8.09 0.85
CA ASP A 202 -1.82 -8.30 -0.53
C ASP A 202 -2.98 -8.08 -1.50
N LEU A 203 -2.70 -7.60 -2.72
CA LEU A 203 -3.75 -7.38 -3.73
C LEU A 203 -4.10 -8.68 -4.44
N LYS A 204 -5.40 -8.99 -4.49
CA LYS A 204 -5.98 -10.08 -5.29
C LYS A 204 -6.75 -9.52 -6.48
N SER A 205 -6.09 -9.46 -7.63
CA SER A 205 -6.74 -9.04 -8.87
C SER A 205 -7.76 -10.08 -9.33
N ASP A 206 -9.02 -9.67 -9.51
CA ASP A 206 -10.08 -10.50 -10.06
C ASP A 206 -9.81 -10.76 -11.55
N ARG A 207 -9.83 -12.04 -11.93
CA ARG A 207 -9.49 -12.48 -13.28
C ARG A 207 -10.44 -11.91 -14.34
N VAL A 208 -11.75 -11.91 -14.09
CA VAL A 208 -12.75 -11.49 -15.06
C VAL A 208 -12.64 -9.99 -15.30
N LEU A 209 -12.54 -9.21 -14.22
CA LEU A 209 -12.31 -7.78 -14.30
C LEU A 209 -11.00 -7.46 -15.04
N ALA A 210 -9.92 -8.18 -14.75
CA ALA A 210 -8.64 -7.97 -15.41
C ALA A 210 -8.67 -8.31 -16.91
N GLU A 211 -9.34 -9.41 -17.30
CA GLU A 211 -9.54 -9.77 -18.71
C GLU A 211 -10.30 -8.68 -19.48
N LEU A 212 -11.45 -8.25 -18.95
CA LEU A 212 -12.25 -7.19 -19.56
C LEU A 212 -11.49 -5.85 -19.61
N TYR A 213 -10.76 -5.51 -18.56
CA TYR A 213 -9.93 -4.31 -18.54
C TYR A 213 -8.80 -4.38 -19.57
N GLN A 214 -8.17 -5.54 -19.76
CA GLN A 214 -7.11 -5.73 -20.77
C GLN A 214 -7.63 -5.52 -22.19
N GLU A 215 -8.79 -6.09 -22.52
CA GLU A 215 -9.44 -5.93 -23.82
C GLU A 215 -9.75 -4.45 -24.10
N ASN A 216 -10.34 -3.78 -23.13
CA ASN A 216 -10.68 -2.36 -23.20
C ASN A 216 -9.45 -1.45 -23.29
N SER A 217 -8.43 -1.71 -22.47
CA SER A 217 -7.17 -0.96 -22.52
C SER A 217 -6.47 -1.15 -23.87
N THR A 218 -6.52 -2.37 -24.44
CA THR A 218 -5.99 -2.64 -25.78
C THR A 218 -6.77 -1.88 -26.86
N ALA A 219 -8.10 -1.84 -26.78
CA ALA A 219 -8.96 -1.07 -27.68
C ALA A 219 -8.71 0.45 -27.61
N LEU A 220 -8.32 0.96 -26.43
CA LEU A 220 -7.86 2.34 -26.22
C LEU A 220 -6.45 2.62 -26.77
N GLY A 221 -5.77 1.60 -27.32
CA GLY A 221 -4.40 1.68 -27.83
C GLY A 221 -3.33 1.60 -26.73
N ARG A 222 -3.66 0.99 -25.59
CA ARG A 222 -2.80 0.86 -24.41
C ARG A 222 -2.76 -0.59 -23.90
N PRO A 223 -2.08 -1.52 -24.61
CA PRO A 223 -1.92 -2.87 -24.11
C PRO A 223 -1.09 -2.86 -22.83
N LEU A 224 -1.60 -3.48 -21.76
CA LEU A 224 -0.89 -3.59 -20.49
C LEU A 224 -0.19 -4.95 -20.40
N PRO A 225 1.10 -5.01 -20.04
CA PRO A 225 1.76 -6.25 -19.64
C PRO A 225 1.17 -6.82 -18.33
N ARG A 226 1.26 -8.14 -18.14
CA ARG A 226 0.85 -8.77 -16.87
C ARG A 226 1.91 -8.65 -15.79
N GLY A 227 1.49 -8.54 -14.54
CA GLY A 227 2.36 -8.48 -13.36
C GLY A 227 3.21 -9.75 -13.22
N ALA A 228 2.67 -10.92 -13.55
CA ALA A 228 3.41 -12.18 -13.53
C ALA A 228 4.62 -12.23 -14.49
N GLU A 229 4.69 -11.31 -15.46
CA GLU A 229 5.82 -11.17 -16.39
C GLU A 229 6.90 -10.20 -15.86
N MET A 230 6.65 -9.58 -14.70
CA MET A 230 7.49 -8.55 -14.09
C MET A 230 8.29 -9.12 -12.91
N ASP A 231 9.36 -8.41 -12.54
CA ASP A 231 10.08 -8.72 -11.30
C ASP A 231 9.29 -8.22 -10.08
N SER A 232 8.70 -9.15 -9.33
CA SER A 232 7.92 -8.88 -8.12
C SER A 232 8.75 -8.40 -6.93
N SER A 233 10.09 -8.33 -7.07
CA SER A 233 10.98 -7.86 -6.01
C SER A 233 10.85 -6.36 -5.68
N ALA A 234 10.30 -5.57 -6.62
CA ALA A 234 10.10 -4.13 -6.52
C ALA A 234 8.60 -3.76 -6.64
N SER A 235 7.85 -4.01 -5.57
CA SER A 235 6.42 -3.74 -5.49
C SER A 235 6.06 -2.83 -4.30
N GLY A 236 4.99 -2.03 -4.46
CA GLY A 236 4.42 -1.15 -3.43
C GLY A 236 3.41 -1.87 -2.54
N SER A 237 2.71 -1.08 -1.72
CA SER A 237 1.64 -1.53 -0.83
C SER A 237 0.50 -0.53 -0.88
N THR A 238 -0.75 -0.99 -0.86
CA THR A 238 -1.94 -0.13 -0.87
C THR A 238 -3.10 -0.79 -0.12
N ASP A 239 -3.95 0.01 0.52
CA ASP A 239 -5.16 -0.47 1.21
C ASP A 239 -6.27 -0.93 0.22
N MET A 240 -6.06 -0.76 -1.09
CA MET A 240 -6.85 -1.46 -2.13
C MET A 240 -6.68 -2.98 -2.05
N GLY A 241 -5.55 -3.45 -1.50
CA GLY A 241 -5.35 -4.84 -1.13
C GLY A 241 -6.48 -5.32 -0.22
N ASN A 242 -6.76 -4.61 0.88
CA ASN A 242 -7.85 -4.95 1.82
C ASN A 242 -9.22 -5.00 1.13
N VAL A 243 -9.50 -4.08 0.19
CA VAL A 243 -10.74 -4.10 -0.60
C VAL A 243 -10.85 -5.39 -1.42
N SER A 244 -9.75 -5.85 -2.01
CA SER A 244 -9.73 -7.06 -2.85
C SER A 244 -10.03 -8.36 -2.10
N HIS A 245 -9.84 -8.41 -0.78
CA HIS A 245 -10.22 -9.57 0.03
C HIS A 245 -11.70 -9.58 0.42
N VAL A 246 -12.40 -8.45 0.32
CA VAL A 246 -13.84 -8.35 0.64
C VAL A 246 -14.74 -8.20 -0.59
N VAL A 247 -14.22 -7.68 -1.69
CA VAL A 247 -14.94 -7.46 -2.95
C VAL A 247 -14.00 -7.76 -4.14
N PRO A 248 -14.45 -8.50 -5.18
CA PRO A 248 -13.70 -8.69 -6.42
C PRO A 248 -13.17 -7.36 -6.98
N SER A 249 -11.86 -7.28 -7.20
CA SER A 249 -11.19 -5.99 -7.42
C SER A 249 -10.09 -6.02 -8.47
N ILE A 250 -9.83 -4.89 -9.13
CA ILE A 250 -8.62 -4.66 -9.92
C ILE A 250 -7.95 -3.33 -9.56
N HIS A 251 -6.63 -3.28 -9.73
CA HIS A 251 -5.81 -2.08 -9.52
C HIS A 251 -4.69 -1.93 -10.57
N PRO A 252 -5.01 -1.82 -11.87
CA PRO A 252 -4.01 -1.67 -12.93
C PRO A 252 -3.18 -0.40 -12.77
N PHE A 253 -1.90 -0.50 -13.13
CA PHE A 253 -0.96 0.60 -13.21
C PHE A 253 -0.92 1.18 -14.62
N LEU A 254 -0.99 2.50 -14.72
CA LEU A 254 -0.96 3.26 -15.96
C LEU A 254 0.31 4.12 -16.02
N GLY A 255 1.18 3.80 -16.96
CA GLY A 255 2.40 4.55 -17.28
C GLY A 255 2.15 6.03 -17.61
N ILE A 256 2.80 6.96 -16.92
CA ILE A 256 2.72 8.40 -17.23
C ILE A 256 4.04 8.97 -17.81
N ASN A 257 4.85 8.10 -18.41
CA ASN A 257 6.18 8.44 -18.96
C ASN A 257 7.07 9.21 -17.96
N SER A 258 7.01 8.84 -16.68
CA SER A 258 7.76 9.52 -15.63
C SER A 258 9.20 9.05 -15.47
N ALA A 259 9.55 7.87 -16.00
CA ALA A 259 10.87 7.29 -15.80
C ALA A 259 11.99 8.26 -16.23
N PRO A 260 13.07 8.41 -15.43
CA PRO A 260 13.44 7.61 -14.27
C PRO A 260 12.77 8.04 -12.94
N ALA A 261 11.90 9.05 -12.95
CA ALA A 261 11.16 9.45 -11.76
C ALA A 261 10.12 8.40 -11.38
N VAL A 262 10.10 8.05 -10.10
CA VAL A 262 9.18 7.07 -9.50
C VAL A 262 8.28 7.74 -8.47
N ASN A 263 7.21 7.06 -8.07
CA ASN A 263 6.30 7.53 -7.03
C ASN A 263 7.07 8.03 -5.78
N HIS A 264 6.51 9.04 -5.14
CA HIS A 264 7.03 9.74 -3.95
C HIS A 264 8.21 10.70 -4.23
N GLN A 265 8.49 10.98 -5.51
CA GLN A 265 9.43 12.01 -5.94
C GLN A 265 8.69 13.25 -6.48
N LYS A 266 9.27 14.44 -6.28
CA LYS A 266 8.69 15.71 -6.76
C LYS A 266 8.55 15.71 -8.28
N GLU A 267 9.49 15.09 -8.96
CA GLU A 267 9.53 14.91 -10.40
C GLU A 267 8.33 14.08 -10.87
N PHE A 268 7.96 13.01 -10.16
CA PHE A 268 6.77 12.22 -10.48
C PHE A 268 5.49 13.05 -10.32
N ALA A 269 5.38 13.84 -9.24
CA ALA A 269 4.25 14.75 -9.06
C ALA A 269 4.08 15.70 -10.27
N ALA A 270 5.19 16.22 -10.81
CA ALA A 270 5.17 17.07 -11.99
C ALA A 270 4.67 16.34 -13.25
N HIS A 271 4.94 15.04 -13.39
CA HIS A 271 4.44 14.23 -14.51
C HIS A 271 2.90 14.04 -14.48
N THR A 272 2.27 14.07 -13.29
CA THR A 272 0.82 13.85 -13.15
C THR A 272 -0.05 14.92 -13.81
N VAL A 273 0.53 16.10 -14.11
CA VAL A 273 -0.16 17.24 -14.73
C VAL A 273 0.33 17.51 -16.17
N THR A 274 1.01 16.53 -16.78
CA THR A 274 1.44 16.58 -18.18
C THR A 274 0.38 15.93 -19.10
N PRO A 275 0.50 16.09 -20.44
CA PRO A 275 -0.37 15.37 -21.37
C PRO A 275 -0.39 13.85 -21.18
N ASP A 276 0.69 13.24 -20.69
CA ASP A 276 0.72 11.80 -20.39
C ASP A 276 -0.08 11.46 -19.12
N GLY A 277 -0.05 12.34 -18.11
CA GLY A 277 -0.94 12.28 -16.95
C GLY A 277 -2.42 12.43 -17.34
N GLU A 278 -2.73 13.43 -18.17
CA GLU A 278 -4.09 13.62 -18.73
C GLU A 278 -4.54 12.41 -19.57
N LYS A 279 -3.64 11.81 -20.34
CA LYS A 279 -3.90 10.58 -21.09
C LYS A 279 -4.20 9.42 -20.15
N ALA A 280 -3.47 9.25 -19.06
CA ALA A 280 -3.76 8.23 -18.05
C ALA A 280 -5.11 8.46 -17.36
N ILE A 281 -5.50 9.72 -17.08
CA ILE A 281 -6.85 10.05 -16.60
C ILE A 281 -7.91 9.58 -17.59
N ARG A 282 -7.77 9.95 -18.88
CA ARG A 282 -8.73 9.58 -19.93
C ARG A 282 -8.81 8.06 -20.11
N ASP A 283 -7.67 7.41 -20.28
CA ASP A 283 -7.59 5.97 -20.52
C ASP A 283 -8.10 5.18 -19.32
N GLY A 284 -7.74 5.58 -18.10
CA GLY A 284 -8.20 4.92 -16.87
C GLY A 284 -9.69 5.10 -16.63
N ALA A 285 -10.24 6.29 -16.88
CA ALA A 285 -11.68 6.55 -16.78
C ALA A 285 -12.47 5.68 -17.77
N LEU A 286 -12.04 5.65 -19.05
CA LEU A 286 -12.69 4.85 -20.09
C LEU A 286 -12.51 3.34 -19.84
N GLY A 287 -11.31 2.90 -19.47
CA GLY A 287 -11.02 1.50 -19.17
C GLY A 287 -11.90 0.96 -18.04
N MET A 288 -12.03 1.71 -16.94
CA MET A 288 -12.95 1.34 -15.85
C MET A 288 -14.42 1.36 -16.31
N ALA A 289 -14.86 2.39 -17.03
CA ALA A 289 -16.23 2.48 -17.50
C ALA A 289 -16.59 1.32 -18.44
N TRP A 290 -15.77 1.07 -19.47
CA TRP A 290 -16.00 0.00 -20.44
C TRP A 290 -15.95 -1.38 -19.78
N THR A 291 -15.07 -1.58 -18.81
CA THR A 291 -15.03 -2.84 -18.04
C THR A 291 -16.35 -3.12 -17.32
N ILE A 292 -16.98 -2.11 -16.69
CA ILE A 292 -18.30 -2.27 -16.06
C ILE A 292 -19.40 -2.50 -17.10
N ILE A 293 -19.35 -1.80 -18.23
CA ILE A 293 -20.32 -1.97 -19.32
C ILE A 293 -20.27 -3.41 -19.84
N ASP A 294 -19.08 -3.90 -20.20
CA ASP A 294 -18.90 -5.24 -20.72
C ASP A 294 -19.29 -6.30 -19.69
N LEU A 295 -18.96 -6.09 -18.40
CA LEU A 295 -19.38 -6.99 -17.33
C LEU A 295 -20.92 -7.08 -17.22
N ALA A 296 -21.61 -5.95 -17.36
CA ALA A 296 -23.06 -5.89 -17.34
C ALA A 296 -23.70 -6.54 -18.58
N GLU A 297 -23.23 -6.19 -19.78
CA GLU A 297 -23.77 -6.68 -21.05
C GLU A 297 -23.50 -8.17 -21.28
N SER A 298 -22.37 -8.68 -20.79
CA SER A 298 -22.01 -10.10 -20.88
C SER A 298 -22.58 -10.96 -19.74
N ASP A 299 -23.26 -10.36 -18.75
CA ASP A 299 -23.84 -11.02 -17.58
C ASP A 299 -22.85 -11.95 -16.82
N ARG A 300 -21.58 -11.50 -16.71
CA ARG A 300 -20.50 -12.30 -16.09
C ARG A 300 -20.36 -12.08 -14.58
N TRP A 301 -21.35 -11.44 -13.93
CA TRP A 301 -21.36 -11.17 -12.49
C TRP A 301 -21.14 -12.43 -11.64
N GLY A 302 -21.69 -13.56 -12.06
CA GLY A 302 -21.54 -14.84 -11.35
C GLY A 302 -20.14 -15.45 -11.40
N GLU A 303 -19.27 -14.98 -12.30
CA GLU A 303 -17.88 -15.45 -12.43
C GLU A 303 -16.89 -14.71 -11.51
N LEU A 304 -17.30 -13.57 -10.95
CA LEU A 304 -16.45 -12.75 -10.09
C LEU A 304 -16.05 -13.50 -8.81
N GLY A 305 -14.82 -13.28 -8.35
CA GLY A 305 -14.26 -13.92 -7.16
C GLY A 305 -13.97 -15.41 -7.31
N GLN A 306 -14.22 -16.01 -8.48
CA GLN A 306 -13.83 -17.38 -8.76
C GLN A 306 -12.36 -17.43 -9.15
N SER A 307 -11.55 -18.18 -8.39
CA SER A 307 -10.23 -18.57 -8.85
C SER A 307 -10.38 -19.36 -10.15
N ALA A 308 -9.48 -19.15 -11.12
CA ALA A 308 -9.39 -20.04 -12.27
C ALA A 308 -9.34 -21.48 -11.72
N LYS A 309 -10.30 -22.33 -12.09
CA LYS A 309 -10.18 -23.75 -11.78
C LYS A 309 -8.86 -24.19 -12.39
N ASP A 310 -7.94 -24.70 -11.57
CA ASP A 310 -6.65 -25.23 -11.99
C ASP A 310 -6.85 -26.08 -13.25
N GLY A 311 -6.40 -25.54 -14.39
CA GLY A 311 -6.41 -26.18 -15.69
C GLY A 311 -5.05 -26.80 -15.99
#